data_AF-A0A968BVD1-F1
#
_entry.id   AF-A0A968BVD1-F1
#
_cell.length_a   1.000
_cell.length_b   1.000
_cell.length_c   1.000
_cell.angle_alpha   90.00
_cell.angle_beta   90.00
_cell.angle_gamma   90.00
#
_symmetry.space_group_name_H-M   'P 1'
#
loop_
_entity.id
_entity.type
_entity.pdbx_description
1 polymer ?
#
loop_
_entity_poly.entity_id
_entity_poly.type
_entity_poly.pdbx_seq_one_letter_code
_entity_poly.pdbx_strand_id
1 'polypeptide(L)'
;MILIFFVINLAISIFNAWGCGRTWDSTKAKGGGAHFMNWMGAIMAASGFTWCYMVVFGFVATQIPYTSGEGAEAVTGPLLDPVALQAFADLGYLVIIFPILGSGLAITISSWRAFARRRTVGNGLVTGWNTFAQIHNTYNAVQAIPGVWSRLGDFFGGKSSSSSSDGKGKIVVILVALAVLGGVLTTYGIIQATRRSVLLNEAMRA
;
A
#
# COMPACT_ATOMS: atom_id res chain seq x y z
N MET A 1 -6.31 -8.71 -16.80
CA MET A 1 -5.00 -8.29 -16.23
C MET A 1 -5.12 -7.78 -14.79
N ILE A 2 -6.02 -6.84 -14.47
CA ILE A 2 -6.10 -6.25 -13.11
C ILE A 2 -6.34 -7.28 -11.98
N LEU A 3 -7.17 -8.30 -12.23
CA LEU A 3 -7.44 -9.37 -11.25
C LEU A 3 -6.19 -10.19 -10.90
N ILE A 4 -5.34 -10.49 -11.88
CA ILE A 4 -4.11 -11.26 -11.67
C ILE A 4 -3.14 -10.47 -10.79
N PHE A 5 -2.92 -9.20 -11.12
CA PHE A 5 -2.07 -8.32 -10.31
C PHE A 5 -2.62 -8.12 -8.90
N PHE A 6 -3.95 -8.03 -8.76
CA PHE A 6 -4.61 -7.97 -7.46
C PHE A 6 -4.31 -9.20 -6.60
N VAL A 7 -4.52 -10.41 -7.14
CA VAL A 7 -4.30 -11.67 -6.40
C VAL A 7 -2.83 -11.85 -6.04
N ILE A 8 -1.91 -11.56 -6.97
CA ILE A 8 -0.47 -11.64 -6.71
C ILE A 8 -0.07 -10.65 -5.61
N ASN A 9 -0.52 -9.40 -5.70
CA ASN A 9 -0.20 -8.38 -4.69
C ASN A 9 -0.77 -8.75 -3.32
N LEU A 10 -1.99 -9.30 -3.28
CA LEU A 10 -2.60 -9.78 -2.05
C LEU A 10 -1.77 -10.93 -1.43
N ALA A 11 -1.39 -11.92 -2.24
CA ALA A 11 -0.58 -13.04 -1.79
C ALA A 11 0.78 -12.58 -1.23
N ILE A 12 1.49 -11.71 -1.96
CA ILE A 12 2.78 -11.17 -1.53
C ILE A 12 2.62 -10.38 -0.22
N SER A 13 1.56 -9.58 -0.09
CA SER A 13 1.29 -8.82 1.13
C SER A 13 1.03 -9.73 2.34
N ILE A 14 0.29 -10.83 2.14
CA ILE A 14 0.08 -11.87 3.16
C ILE A 14 1.42 -12.51 3.55
N PHE A 15 2.23 -12.94 2.58
CA PHE A 15 3.52 -13.56 2.86
C PHE A 15 4.48 -12.61 3.58
N ASN A 16 4.50 -11.33 3.22
CA ASN A 16 5.31 -10.31 3.90
C ASN A 16 4.85 -10.13 5.36
N ALA A 17 3.55 -9.94 5.60
CA ALA A 17 3.01 -9.79 6.96
C ALA A 17 3.22 -11.05 7.81
N TRP A 18 2.99 -12.23 7.22
CA TRP A 18 3.23 -13.53 7.87
C TRP A 18 4.71 -13.71 8.22
N GLY A 19 5.62 -13.44 7.28
CA GLY A 19 7.07 -13.50 7.51
C GLY A 19 7.49 -12.58 8.66
N CYS A 20 7.00 -11.34 8.66
CA CYS A 20 7.26 -10.38 9.73
C CYS A 20 6.74 -10.87 11.08
N GLY A 21 5.57 -11.52 11.11
CA GLY A 21 4.98 -12.08 12.33
C GLY A 21 5.83 -13.20 12.94
N ARG A 22 6.41 -14.08 12.12
CA ARG A 22 7.26 -15.18 12.61
C ARG A 22 8.51 -14.72 13.32
N THR A 23 9.08 -13.61 12.88
CA THR A 23 10.33 -13.06 13.42
C THR A 23 10.10 -11.86 14.31
N TRP A 24 8.85 -11.48 14.59
CA TRP A 24 8.54 -10.23 15.28
C TRP A 24 9.16 -10.18 16.67
N ASP A 25 8.90 -11.18 17.50
CA ASP A 25 9.35 -11.19 18.90
C ASP A 25 10.85 -11.40 19.01
N SER A 26 11.42 -12.30 18.20
CA SER A 26 12.87 -12.55 18.17
C SER A 26 13.67 -11.36 17.66
N THR A 27 13.16 -10.63 16.67
CA THR A 27 13.81 -9.39 16.20
C THR A 27 13.61 -8.25 17.18
N LYS A 28 12.42 -8.14 17.82
CA LYS A 28 12.15 -7.12 18.84
C LYS A 28 13.04 -7.27 20.06
N ALA A 29 13.27 -8.50 20.54
CA ALA A 29 14.16 -8.79 21.67
C ALA A 29 15.63 -8.45 21.35
N LYS A 30 16.07 -8.69 20.10
CA LYS A 30 17.43 -8.35 19.64
C LYS A 30 17.60 -6.85 19.36
N GLY A 31 16.54 -6.19 18.90
CA GLY A 31 16.56 -4.79 18.47
C GLY A 31 17.40 -4.54 17.21
N GLY A 32 17.77 -3.26 17.01
CA GLY A 32 18.67 -2.81 15.95
C GLY A 32 18.15 -3.07 14.53
N GLY A 33 19.10 -3.33 13.61
CA GLY A 33 18.80 -3.48 12.19
C GLY A 33 17.84 -4.63 11.85
N ALA A 34 17.82 -5.69 12.67
CA ALA A 34 16.91 -6.81 12.44
C ALA A 34 15.44 -6.43 12.66
N HIS A 35 15.15 -5.70 13.75
CA HIS A 35 13.78 -5.23 14.00
C HIS A 35 13.37 -4.14 13.02
N PHE A 36 14.29 -3.25 12.65
CA PHE A 36 14.06 -2.26 11.60
C PHE A 36 13.66 -2.92 10.27
N MET A 37 14.37 -3.97 9.83
CA MET A 37 14.02 -4.68 8.60
C MET A 37 12.66 -5.39 8.69
N ASN A 38 12.29 -5.88 9.88
CA ASN A 38 10.97 -6.46 10.11
C ASN A 38 9.86 -5.40 9.93
N TRP A 39 10.10 -4.16 10.36
CA TRP A 39 9.21 -3.03 10.08
C TRP A 39 9.14 -2.68 8.60
N MET A 40 10.26 -2.71 7.86
CA MET A 40 10.23 -2.45 6.42
C MET A 40 9.36 -3.47 5.68
N GLY A 41 9.44 -4.75 6.06
CA GLY A 41 8.54 -5.79 5.53
C GLY A 41 7.06 -5.56 5.89
N ALA A 42 6.79 -5.09 7.11
CA ALA A 42 5.43 -4.74 7.53
C ALA A 42 4.88 -3.53 6.77
N ILE A 43 5.69 -2.50 6.52
CA ILE A 43 5.30 -1.32 5.73
C ILE A 43 5.00 -1.71 4.26
N MET A 44 5.83 -2.59 3.67
CA MET A 44 5.57 -3.15 2.35
C MET A 44 4.25 -3.93 2.29
N ALA A 45 3.97 -4.76 3.30
CA ALA A 45 2.69 -5.47 3.40
C ALA A 45 1.51 -4.51 3.52
N ALA A 46 1.60 -3.50 4.40
CA ALA A 46 0.53 -2.51 4.59
C ALA A 46 0.25 -1.71 3.31
N SER A 47 1.30 -1.33 2.59
CA SER A 47 1.21 -0.67 1.28
C SER A 47 0.50 -1.55 0.25
N GLY A 48 0.87 -2.83 0.19
CA GLY A 48 0.23 -3.80 -0.71
C GLY A 48 -1.24 -4.05 -0.38
N PHE A 49 -1.60 -4.24 0.90
CA PHE A 49 -3.01 -4.35 1.29
C PHE A 49 -3.79 -3.06 1.05
N THR A 50 -3.18 -1.89 1.26
CA THR A 50 -3.83 -0.60 0.94
C THR A 50 -4.22 -0.56 -0.53
N TRP A 51 -3.33 -0.97 -1.44
CA TRP A 51 -3.65 -1.05 -2.86
C TRP A 51 -4.79 -2.03 -3.16
N CYS A 52 -4.83 -3.20 -2.50
CA CYS A 52 -5.94 -4.13 -2.63
C CYS A 52 -7.27 -3.50 -2.19
N TYR A 53 -7.32 -2.84 -1.04
CA TYR A 53 -8.53 -2.15 -0.60
C TYR A 53 -8.92 -1.00 -1.53
N MET A 54 -7.95 -0.28 -2.08
CA MET A 54 -8.22 0.75 -3.08
C MET A 54 -8.91 0.18 -4.33
N VAL A 55 -8.42 -0.94 -4.86
CA VAL A 55 -9.05 -1.60 -6.01
C VAL A 55 -10.50 -1.98 -5.69
N VAL A 56 -10.75 -2.57 -4.52
CA VAL A 56 -12.12 -2.95 -4.09
C VAL A 56 -13.00 -1.72 -3.93
N PHE A 57 -12.54 -0.68 -3.24
CA PHE A 57 -13.30 0.54 -3.03
C PHE A 57 -13.57 1.29 -4.33
N GLY A 58 -12.60 1.37 -5.24
CA GLY A 58 -12.78 1.97 -6.55
C GLY A 58 -13.88 1.25 -7.34
N PHE A 59 -13.83 -0.09 -7.40
CA PHE A 59 -14.89 -0.86 -8.07
C PHE A 59 -16.25 -0.63 -7.41
N VAL A 60 -16.36 -0.80 -6.09
CA VAL A 60 -17.64 -0.68 -5.38
C VAL A 60 -18.21 0.74 -5.50
N ALA A 61 -17.38 1.78 -5.34
CA ALA A 61 -17.83 3.17 -5.38
C ALA A 61 -18.30 3.63 -6.77
N THR A 62 -17.85 2.98 -7.85
CA THR A 62 -18.43 3.23 -9.19
C THR A 62 -19.83 2.64 -9.37
N GLN A 63 -20.26 1.74 -8.48
CA GLN A 63 -21.57 1.08 -8.54
C GLN A 63 -22.58 1.67 -7.56
N ILE A 64 -22.13 2.44 -6.57
CA ILE A 64 -23.00 3.07 -5.57
C ILE A 64 -23.56 4.37 -6.15
N PRO A 65 -24.89 4.53 -6.29
CA PRO A 65 -25.48 5.79 -6.70
C PRO A 65 -25.31 6.83 -5.59
N TYR A 66 -24.93 8.04 -5.99
CA TYR A 66 -24.74 9.20 -5.15
C TYR A 66 -25.35 10.42 -5.83
N THR A 67 -26.22 11.11 -5.10
CA THR A 67 -26.82 12.36 -5.56
C THR A 67 -26.05 13.51 -4.95
N SER A 68 -25.41 14.32 -5.79
CA SER A 68 -24.71 15.53 -5.38
C SER A 68 -25.55 16.77 -5.68
N GLY A 69 -25.57 17.72 -4.75
CA GLY A 69 -26.35 18.96 -4.86
C GLY A 69 -27.67 18.90 -4.09
N GLU A 70 -28.35 20.04 -4.02
CA GLU A 70 -29.67 20.18 -3.37
C GLU A 70 -30.66 20.83 -4.35
N GLY A 71 -31.94 20.46 -4.26
CA GLY A 71 -33.00 21.07 -5.08
C GLY A 71 -32.91 20.73 -6.59
N ALA A 72 -33.11 21.74 -7.45
CA ALA A 72 -33.20 21.55 -8.91
C ALA A 72 -31.87 21.18 -9.59
N GLU A 73 -30.74 21.30 -8.90
CA GLU A 73 -29.40 20.98 -9.40
C GLU A 73 -28.90 19.59 -8.97
N ALA A 74 -29.76 18.79 -8.33
CA ALA A 74 -29.41 17.46 -7.87
C ALA A 74 -29.08 16.53 -9.05
N VAL A 75 -27.79 16.20 -9.19
CA VAL A 75 -27.32 15.24 -10.20
C VAL A 75 -27.06 13.91 -9.52
N THR A 76 -27.69 12.85 -10.03
CA THR A 76 -27.44 11.48 -9.57
C THR A 76 -26.45 10.81 -10.50
N GLY A 77 -25.33 10.35 -9.93
CA GLY A 77 -24.29 9.61 -10.62
C GLY A 77 -23.65 8.58 -9.71
N PRO A 78 -22.54 7.93 -10.11
CA PRO A 78 -21.79 7.08 -9.21
C PRO A 78 -21.11 7.90 -8.10
N LEU A 79 -20.87 7.27 -6.95
CA LEU A 79 -20.16 7.88 -5.81
C LEU A 79 -18.77 8.38 -6.21
N LEU A 80 -18.06 7.59 -7.03
CA LEU A 80 -16.88 8.05 -7.76
C LEU A 80 -17.18 8.09 -9.26
N ASP A 81 -17.34 9.29 -9.79
CA ASP A 81 -17.31 9.53 -11.23
C ASP A 81 -15.88 9.37 -11.78
N PRO A 82 -15.67 9.36 -13.10
CA PRO A 82 -14.33 9.11 -13.67
C PRO A 82 -13.25 10.08 -13.16
N VAL A 83 -13.62 11.34 -12.89
CA VAL A 83 -12.71 12.36 -12.38
C VAL A 83 -12.35 12.09 -10.92
N ALA A 84 -13.33 11.83 -10.06
CA ALA A 84 -13.09 11.49 -8.66
C ALA A 84 -12.39 10.13 -8.49
N LEU A 85 -12.66 9.16 -9.38
CA LEU A 85 -11.96 7.88 -9.43
C LEU A 85 -10.48 8.05 -9.79
N GLN A 86 -10.18 8.92 -10.75
CA GLN A 86 -8.79 9.26 -11.10
C GLN A 86 -8.09 9.95 -9.91
N ALA A 87 -8.75 10.92 -9.26
CA ALA A 87 -8.20 11.57 -8.07
C ALA A 87 -8.00 10.58 -6.91
N PHE A 88 -8.90 9.62 -6.74
CA PHE A 88 -8.78 8.53 -5.76
C PHE A 88 -7.55 7.65 -6.03
N ALA A 89 -7.34 7.23 -7.28
CA ALA A 89 -6.17 6.46 -7.68
C ALA A 89 -4.87 7.27 -7.50
N ASP A 90 -4.87 8.54 -7.91
CA ASP A 90 -3.73 9.45 -7.82
C ASP A 90 -3.33 9.74 -6.36
N LEU A 91 -4.31 10.03 -5.51
CA LEU A 91 -4.07 10.31 -4.08
C LEU A 91 -3.53 9.07 -3.38
N GLY A 92 -4.15 7.91 -3.58
CA GLY A 92 -3.67 6.69 -2.97
C GLY A 92 -2.31 6.22 -3.51
N TYR A 93 -2.00 6.48 -4.80
CA TYR A 93 -0.66 6.29 -5.34
C TYR A 93 0.38 7.11 -4.56
N LEU A 94 0.14 8.41 -4.33
CA LEU A 94 1.07 9.25 -3.55
C LEU A 94 1.25 8.75 -2.13
N VAL A 95 0.17 8.33 -1.46
CA VAL A 95 0.24 7.82 -0.09
C VAL A 95 1.07 6.54 0.01
N ILE A 96 1.02 5.69 -1.02
CA ILE A 96 1.68 4.38 -1.03
C ILE A 96 3.12 4.45 -1.56
N ILE A 97 3.41 5.30 -2.55
CA ILE A 97 4.71 5.29 -3.24
C ILE A 97 5.86 5.69 -2.31
N PHE A 98 5.69 6.67 -1.43
CA PHE A 98 6.75 7.08 -0.50
C PHE A 98 7.13 5.96 0.50
N PRO A 99 6.16 5.32 1.20
CA PRO A 99 6.46 4.13 2.00
C PRO A 99 7.12 3.00 1.21
N ILE A 100 6.68 2.73 -0.02
CA ILE A 100 7.28 1.70 -0.88
C ILE A 100 8.74 2.04 -1.20
N LEU A 101 9.05 3.29 -1.59
CA LEU A 101 10.41 3.68 -1.93
C LEU A 101 11.33 3.64 -0.71
N GLY A 102 10.87 4.15 0.44
CA GLY A 102 11.64 4.14 1.67
C GLY A 102 11.95 2.73 2.16
N SER A 103 10.92 1.87 2.24
CA SER A 103 11.09 0.48 2.66
C SER A 103 11.84 -0.37 1.65
N GLY A 104 11.58 -0.18 0.35
CA GLY A 104 12.27 -0.86 -0.74
C GLY A 104 13.77 -0.57 -0.77
N LEU A 105 14.18 0.68 -0.52
CA LEU A 105 15.60 1.05 -0.46
C LEU A 105 16.30 0.34 0.70
N ALA A 106 15.68 0.34 1.89
CA ALA A 106 16.21 -0.37 3.06
C ALA A 106 16.34 -1.89 2.81
N ILE A 107 15.32 -2.50 2.19
CA ILE A 107 15.32 -3.93 1.81
C ILE A 107 16.42 -4.22 0.80
N THR A 108 16.62 -3.34 -0.19
CA THR A 108 17.65 -3.48 -1.22
C THR A 108 19.04 -3.46 -0.60
N ILE A 109 19.33 -2.48 0.27
CA ILE A 109 20.62 -2.39 0.99
C ILE A 109 20.85 -3.64 1.87
N SER A 110 19.82 -4.12 2.56
CA SER A 110 19.89 -5.34 3.36
C SER A 110 20.21 -6.57 2.51
N SER A 111 19.61 -6.68 1.32
CA SER A 111 19.86 -7.78 0.39
C SER A 111 21.30 -7.77 -0.13
N TRP A 112 21.87 -6.60 -0.44
CA TRP A 112 23.28 -6.46 -0.81
C TRP A 112 24.21 -6.96 0.30
N ARG A 113 23.93 -6.59 1.56
CA ARG A 113 24.68 -7.08 2.73
C ARG A 113 24.57 -8.60 2.92
N ALA A 114 23.42 -9.19 2.62
CA ALA A 114 23.23 -10.63 2.71
C ALA A 114 24.02 -11.36 1.61
N PHE A 115 23.95 -10.87 0.37
CA PHE A 115 24.69 -11.44 -0.75
C PHE A 115 26.21 -11.30 -0.57
N ALA A 116 26.71 -10.14 -0.14
CA ALA A 116 28.13 -9.92 0.12
C ALA A 116 28.71 -10.91 1.15
N ARG A 117 27.93 -11.28 2.18
CA ARG A 117 28.35 -12.21 3.23
C ARG A 117 28.21 -13.68 2.85
N ARG A 118 27.09 -14.06 2.22
CA ARG A 118 26.73 -15.47 2.00
C ARG A 118 27.07 -15.98 0.60
N ARG A 119 27.10 -15.09 -0.40
CA ARG A 119 27.45 -15.36 -1.80
C ARG A 119 26.76 -16.58 -2.45
N THR A 120 25.60 -16.97 -1.95
CA THR A 120 24.79 -18.06 -2.53
C THR A 120 23.94 -17.56 -3.69
N VAL A 121 23.62 -18.43 -4.64
CA VAL A 121 22.70 -18.13 -5.77
C VAL A 121 21.37 -17.52 -5.29
N GLY A 122 20.74 -18.08 -4.26
CA GLY A 122 19.46 -17.55 -3.74
C GLY A 122 19.55 -16.09 -3.25
N ASN A 123 20.59 -15.74 -2.49
CA ASN A 123 20.83 -14.36 -2.07
C ASN A 123 21.15 -13.43 -3.26
N GLY A 124 21.79 -13.95 -4.31
CA GLY A 124 22.05 -13.21 -5.54
C GLY A 124 20.76 -12.87 -6.30
N LEU A 125 19.85 -13.86 -6.44
CA LEU A 125 18.56 -13.66 -7.09
C LEU A 125 17.67 -12.66 -6.32
N VAL A 126 17.58 -12.78 -4.99
CA VAL A 126 16.83 -11.83 -4.16
C VAL A 126 17.40 -10.42 -4.28
N THR A 127 18.74 -10.30 -4.28
CA THR A 127 19.43 -9.03 -4.47
C THR A 127 19.15 -8.41 -5.83
N GLY A 128 19.24 -9.20 -6.90
CA GLY A 128 18.93 -8.76 -8.26
C GLY A 128 17.49 -8.28 -8.38
N TRP A 129 16.53 -9.04 -7.86
CA TRP A 129 15.11 -8.67 -7.88
C TRP A 129 14.84 -7.36 -7.13
N ASN A 130 15.32 -7.24 -5.88
CA ASN A 130 15.10 -6.02 -5.09
C ASN A 130 15.75 -4.79 -5.75
N THR A 131 16.95 -4.96 -6.32
CA THR A 131 17.63 -3.87 -7.03
C THR A 131 16.83 -3.42 -8.25
N PHE A 132 16.39 -4.38 -9.08
CA PHE A 132 15.55 -4.09 -10.24
C PHE A 132 14.23 -3.40 -9.83
N ALA A 133 13.53 -3.96 -8.84
CA ALA A 133 12.27 -3.41 -8.35
C ALA A 133 12.44 -2.00 -7.79
N GLN A 134 13.51 -1.73 -7.04
CA GLN A 134 13.79 -0.40 -6.50
C GLN A 134 14.04 0.61 -7.62
N ILE A 135 14.84 0.25 -8.63
CA ILE A 135 15.10 1.13 -9.78
C ILE A 135 13.80 1.39 -10.55
N HIS A 136 13.04 0.35 -10.86
CA HIS A 136 11.78 0.45 -11.60
C HIS A 136 10.77 1.33 -10.86
N ASN A 137 10.57 1.11 -9.56
CA ASN A 137 9.66 1.91 -8.74
C ASN A 137 10.11 3.36 -8.63
N THR A 138 11.42 3.61 -8.47
CA THR A 138 11.97 4.97 -8.38
C THR A 138 11.80 5.71 -9.71
N TYR A 139 12.12 5.06 -10.83
CA TYR A 139 11.97 5.64 -12.16
C TYR A 139 10.51 5.99 -12.47
N ASN A 140 9.59 5.06 -12.23
CA ASN A 140 8.16 5.30 -12.43
C ASN A 140 7.65 6.42 -11.52
N ALA A 141 8.10 6.49 -10.27
CA ALA A 141 7.74 7.56 -9.34
C ALA A 141 8.19 8.93 -9.84
N VAL A 142 9.44 9.06 -10.27
CA VAL A 142 9.98 10.32 -10.81
C VAL A 142 9.18 10.79 -12.02
N GLN A 143 8.73 9.88 -12.88
CA GLN A 143 7.91 10.24 -14.05
C GLN A 143 6.45 10.54 -13.71
N ALA A 144 5.85 9.78 -12.79
CA ALA A 144 4.43 9.87 -12.51
C ALA A 144 4.08 11.01 -11.55
N ILE A 145 4.90 11.26 -10.51
CA ILE A 145 4.58 12.19 -9.42
C ILE A 145 4.21 13.60 -9.93
N PRO A 146 4.94 14.23 -10.86
CA PRO A 146 4.59 15.57 -11.32
C PRO A 146 3.18 15.64 -11.94
N GLY A 147 2.83 14.67 -12.77
CA GLY A 147 1.52 14.59 -13.40
C GLY A 147 0.40 14.28 -12.40
N VAL A 148 0.66 13.35 -11.47
CA VAL A 148 -0.26 13.00 -10.38
C VAL A 148 -0.54 14.22 -9.50
N TRP A 149 0.51 14.96 -9.12
CA TRP A 149 0.38 16.16 -8.29
C TRP A 149 -0.42 17.26 -9.00
N SER A 150 -0.17 17.48 -10.29
CA SER A 150 -0.94 18.46 -11.09
C SER A 150 -2.41 18.11 -11.13
N ARG A 151 -2.76 16.84 -11.41
CA ARG A 151 -4.17 16.39 -11.48
C ARG A 151 -4.89 16.52 -10.15
N LEU A 152 -4.23 16.18 -9.04
CA LEU A 152 -4.80 16.37 -7.70
C LEU A 152 -4.96 17.86 -7.38
N GLY A 153 -3.99 18.69 -7.77
CA GLY A 153 -4.09 20.14 -7.63
C GLY A 153 -5.27 20.72 -8.39
N ASP A 154 -5.51 20.29 -9.63
CA ASP A 154 -6.66 20.73 -10.42
C ASP A 154 -7.99 20.21 -9.84
N PHE A 155 -8.01 18.99 -9.28
CA PHE A 155 -9.19 18.40 -8.65
C PHE A 155 -9.59 19.08 -7.33
N PHE A 156 -8.63 19.31 -6.42
CA PHE A 156 -8.89 19.93 -5.13
C PHE A 156 -8.83 21.48 -5.15
N GLY A 157 -8.10 22.07 -6.09
CA GLY A 157 -7.78 23.50 -6.15
C GLY A 157 -8.74 24.37 -6.95
N GLY A 158 -9.81 23.81 -7.53
CA GLY A 158 -10.98 24.61 -7.89
C GLY A 158 -10.95 25.36 -9.24
N LYS A 159 -10.24 24.87 -10.27
CA LYS A 159 -10.58 25.29 -11.66
C LYS A 159 -11.94 24.78 -12.14
N SER A 160 -12.60 23.92 -11.35
CA SER A 160 -13.99 23.51 -11.52
C SER A 160 -14.85 24.07 -10.36
N SER A 161 -15.21 25.34 -10.46
CA SER A 161 -16.04 26.05 -9.48
C SER A 161 -17.52 25.67 -9.59
N SER A 162 -17.91 24.51 -9.03
CA SER A 162 -19.29 24.22 -8.66
C SER A 162 -19.33 23.58 -7.27
N SER A 163 -20.32 23.92 -6.44
CA SER A 163 -20.47 23.44 -5.05
C SER A 163 -20.53 21.91 -4.92
N SER A 164 -20.76 21.19 -6.02
CA SER A 164 -20.75 19.73 -6.11
C SER A 164 -19.35 19.08 -5.96
N SER A 165 -18.26 19.83 -6.17
CA SER A 165 -16.88 19.30 -6.13
C SER A 165 -16.34 19.11 -4.71
N ASP A 166 -16.76 19.95 -3.75
CA ASP A 166 -16.27 19.90 -2.36
C ASP A 166 -16.71 18.62 -1.62
N GLY A 167 -17.92 18.10 -1.93
CA GLY A 167 -18.40 16.83 -1.38
C GLY A 167 -17.62 15.61 -1.90
N LYS A 168 -17.31 15.59 -3.20
CA LYS A 168 -16.57 14.48 -3.82
C LYS A 168 -15.11 14.43 -3.36
N GLY A 169 -14.48 15.60 -3.18
CA GLY A 169 -13.14 15.69 -2.61
C GLY A 169 -13.04 15.01 -1.24
N LYS A 170 -13.99 15.29 -0.35
CA LYS A 170 -14.05 14.66 0.99
C LYS A 170 -14.23 13.15 0.90
N ILE A 171 -15.11 12.67 0.03
CA ILE A 171 -15.34 11.23 -0.19
C ILE A 171 -14.05 10.55 -0.64
N VAL A 172 -13.33 11.12 -1.61
CA VAL A 172 -12.04 10.59 -2.08
C VAL A 172 -11.05 10.44 -0.93
N VAL A 173 -10.88 11.48 -0.11
CA VAL A 173 -9.95 11.46 1.04
C VAL A 173 -10.36 10.39 2.05
N ILE A 174 -11.65 10.29 2.37
CA ILE A 174 -12.18 9.30 3.32
C ILE A 174 -11.92 7.88 2.81
N LEU A 175 -12.22 7.59 1.53
CA LEU A 175 -12.01 6.26 0.96
C LEU A 175 -10.53 5.87 0.95
N VAL A 176 -9.62 6.80 0.61
CA VAL A 176 -8.18 6.53 0.69
C VAL A 176 -7.75 6.29 2.14
N ALA A 177 -8.21 7.11 3.09
CA ALA A 177 -7.90 6.91 4.50
C ALA A 177 -8.39 5.56 5.03
N LEU A 178 -9.60 5.13 4.65
CA LEU A 178 -10.15 3.81 4.98
C LEU A 178 -9.32 2.69 4.35
N ALA A 179 -8.84 2.86 3.11
CA ALA A 179 -8.00 1.85 2.47
C ALA A 179 -6.65 1.70 3.18
N VAL A 180 -6.05 2.82 3.60
CA VAL A 180 -4.80 2.84 4.39
C VAL A 180 -5.00 2.19 5.74
N LEU A 181 -6.06 2.56 6.46
CA LEU A 181 -6.42 1.96 7.74
C LEU A 181 -6.65 0.45 7.60
N GLY A 182 -7.42 0.04 6.58
CA GLY A 182 -7.62 -1.37 6.25
C GLY A 182 -6.32 -2.11 5.99
N GLY A 183 -5.40 -1.51 5.23
CA GLY A 183 -4.09 -2.08 4.92
C GLY A 183 -3.21 -2.27 6.16
N VAL A 184 -3.16 -1.25 7.02
CA VAL A 184 -2.41 -1.29 8.29
C VAL A 184 -3.01 -2.31 9.26
N LEU A 185 -4.32 -2.29 9.47
CA LEU A 185 -5.01 -3.20 10.39
C LEU A 185 -4.89 -4.66 9.93
N THR A 186 -4.99 -4.92 8.62
CA THR A 186 -4.82 -6.28 8.07
C THR A 186 -3.42 -6.79 8.27
N THR A 187 -2.42 -5.96 7.99
CA THR A 187 -1.01 -6.28 8.24
C THR A 187 -0.78 -6.60 9.71
N TYR A 188 -1.26 -5.72 10.60
CA TYR A 188 -1.15 -5.90 12.03
C TYR A 188 -1.84 -7.19 12.48
N GLY A 189 -3.07 -7.45 12.02
CA GLY A 189 -3.83 -8.65 12.35
C GLY A 189 -3.10 -9.94 11.97
N ILE A 190 -2.54 -10.01 10.76
CA ILE A 190 -1.76 -11.17 10.30
C ILE A 190 -0.48 -11.33 11.13
N ILE A 191 0.23 -10.24 11.42
CA ILE A 191 1.43 -10.27 12.28
C ILE A 191 1.05 -10.83 13.66
N GLN A 192 -0.01 -10.33 14.29
CA GLN A 192 -0.43 -10.79 15.62
C GLN A 192 -0.88 -12.25 15.63
N ALA A 193 -1.68 -12.66 14.64
CA ALA A 193 -2.13 -14.04 14.52
C ALA A 193 -0.92 -14.99 14.35
N THR A 194 0.04 -14.60 13.52
CA THR A 194 1.26 -15.39 13.28
C THR A 194 2.14 -15.45 14.52
N ARG A 195 2.35 -14.33 15.22
CA ARG A 195 3.09 -14.28 16.50
C ARG A 195 2.52 -15.25 17.52
N ARG A 196 1.20 -15.21 17.74
CA ARG A 196 0.50 -16.12 18.66
C ARG A 196 0.73 -17.57 18.29
N SER A 197 0.65 -17.91 17.01
CA SER A 197 0.88 -19.28 16.54
C SER A 197 2.31 -19.77 16.81
N VAL A 198 3.32 -18.90 16.69
CA VAL A 198 4.72 -19.25 16.97
C VAL A 198 4.91 -19.52 18.46
N LEU A 199 4.42 -18.63 19.32
CA LEU A 199 4.53 -18.77 20.78
C LEU A 199 3.84 -20.05 21.30
N LEU A 200 2.66 -20.37 20.77
CA LEU A 200 1.96 -21.61 21.13
C LEU A 200 2.76 -22.86 20.72
N ASN A 201 3.35 -22.85 19.53
CA ASN A 201 4.18 -23.96 19.05
C ASN A 201 5.46 -24.13 19.86
N GLU A 202 6.06 -23.03 20.34
CA GLU A 202 7.22 -23.07 21.24
C GLU A 202 6.83 -23.61 22.61
N ALA A 203 5.69 -23.17 23.17
CA ALA A 203 5.19 -23.66 24.45
C ALA A 203 4.83 -25.16 24.42
N MET A 204 4.29 -25.68 23.32
CA MET A 204 4.00 -27.11 23.16
C MET A 204 5.26 -27.98 23.00
N ARG A 205 6.40 -27.38 22.68
CA ARG A 205 7.69 -28.09 22.50
C ARG A 205 8.59 -28.05 23.73
N ALA A 206 8.26 -27.21 24.72
CA ALA A 206 8.97 -27.08 25.98
C ALA A 206 8.45 -28.09 27.01
#